data_AF-A0A9D4DGQ2-F1
#
_entry.id   AF-A0A9D4DGQ2-F1
#
_cell.length_a   1.000
_cell.length_b   1.000
_cell.length_c   1.000
_cell.angle_alpha   90.00
_cell.angle_beta   90.00
_cell.angle_gamma   90.00
#
_symmetry.space_group_name_H-M   'P 1'
#
loop_
_entity.id
_entity.type
_entity.pdbx_description
1 polymer ?
#
loop_
_entity_poly.entity_id
_entity_poly.type
_entity_poly.pdbx_seq_one_letter_code
_entity_poly.pdbx_strand_id
1 'polypeptide(L)'
;MSAIRQQGVETCNVIFAIDYTLSNSTNGSKTFGGKSLHELSCVNPYQKVITAIGETIDPMRGENENIHAFGFGDNEVKDKHVFPLSPEPCSSFYDILCAYNTKTKHVKFGGPTSFVPVITEAIRIVKETGKYHILIIVADGEVTEERNSLQAIIEFSDYALSIVVIGVGDGPWELMKEWDDLENFNNKVAVKGLSARRFDNFQSVNYHKITHEANNTVVALALAALMEIPDQYKFIKENILVNI
;
A
#
# COMPACT_ATOMS: atom_id res chain seq x y z
N MET A 1 -19.16 -7.33 -13.19
CA MET A 1 -17.77 -7.07 -13.60
C MET A 1 -17.36 -5.75 -12.95
N SER A 2 -16.20 -5.68 -12.29
CA SER A 2 -15.73 -4.44 -11.66
C SER A 2 -15.51 -3.35 -12.72
N ALA A 3 -15.74 -2.08 -12.38
CA ALA A 3 -15.56 -0.93 -13.28
C ALA A 3 -14.13 -0.88 -13.89
N ILE A 4 -13.14 -1.38 -13.16
CA ILE A 4 -11.73 -1.40 -13.57
C ILE A 4 -11.45 -2.42 -14.67
N ARG A 5 -12.11 -3.61 -14.65
CA ARG A 5 -12.01 -4.56 -15.77
C ARG A 5 -12.59 -3.98 -17.06
N GLN A 6 -13.61 -3.13 -16.95
CA GLN A 6 -14.18 -2.43 -18.11
C GLN A 6 -13.24 -1.37 -18.69
N GLN A 7 -12.28 -0.88 -17.89
CA GLN A 7 -11.23 0.05 -18.30
C GLN A 7 -9.95 -0.66 -18.79
N GLY A 8 -9.98 -1.99 -18.95
CA GLY A 8 -8.93 -2.74 -19.64
C GLY A 8 -7.86 -3.38 -18.76
N VAL A 9 -8.00 -3.35 -17.43
CA VAL A 9 -7.14 -4.14 -16.53
C VAL A 9 -7.60 -5.60 -16.59
N GLU A 10 -6.83 -6.44 -17.28
CA GLU A 10 -7.19 -7.84 -17.53
C GLU A 10 -7.01 -8.70 -16.28
N THR A 11 -5.82 -8.65 -15.67
CA THR A 11 -5.46 -9.32 -14.42
C THR A 11 -4.44 -8.50 -13.65
N CYS A 12 -4.48 -8.56 -12.31
CA CYS A 12 -3.48 -7.93 -11.45
C CYS A 12 -2.92 -8.92 -10.41
N ASN A 13 -1.62 -8.79 -10.11
CA ASN A 13 -0.99 -9.46 -8.97
C ASN A 13 -0.91 -8.48 -7.81
N VAL A 14 -0.94 -8.99 -6.57
CA VAL A 14 -1.02 -8.14 -5.38
C VAL A 14 0.14 -8.43 -4.45
N ILE A 15 0.71 -7.36 -3.92
CA ILE A 15 1.63 -7.37 -2.79
C ILE A 15 0.96 -6.52 -1.71
N PHE A 16 0.87 -7.03 -0.49
CA PHE A 16 0.18 -6.36 0.61
C PHE A 16 1.14 -6.16 1.77
N ALA A 17 1.20 -4.95 2.33
CA ALA A 17 2.14 -4.61 3.38
C ALA A 17 1.47 -3.88 4.52
N ILE A 18 1.85 -4.25 5.74
CA ILE A 18 1.31 -3.73 6.99
C ILE A 18 2.43 -3.06 7.76
N ASP A 19 2.22 -1.80 8.08
CA ASP A 19 3.08 -1.02 8.95
C ASP A 19 2.97 -1.52 10.41
N TYR A 20 4.09 -1.82 11.06
CA TYR A 20 4.19 -2.19 12.47
C TYR A 20 5.08 -1.21 13.26
N THR A 21 5.15 0.04 12.84
CA THR A 21 5.90 1.09 13.53
C THR A 21 5.23 1.53 14.83
N LEU A 22 6.02 2.12 15.73
CA LEU A 22 5.59 2.48 17.08
C LEU A 22 4.49 3.54 17.11
N SER A 23 4.41 4.42 16.12
CA SER A 23 3.39 5.48 15.96
C SER A 23 1.96 4.92 16.05
N ASN A 24 1.74 3.70 15.55
CA ASN A 24 0.47 2.97 15.64
C ASN A 24 -0.06 2.78 17.08
N SER A 25 0.79 2.91 18.10
CA SER A 25 0.39 2.84 19.51
C SER A 25 -0.42 4.05 19.96
N THR A 26 -0.19 5.21 19.33
CA THR A 26 -0.77 6.50 19.73
C THR A 26 -1.64 7.12 18.65
N ASN A 27 -1.45 6.75 17.38
CA ASN A 27 -2.11 7.37 16.23
C ASN A 27 -3.58 6.94 16.03
N GLY A 28 -4.18 6.28 17.02
CA GLY A 28 -5.62 6.03 17.12
C GLY A 28 -6.31 6.92 18.16
N SER A 29 -5.69 8.01 18.59
CA SER A 29 -6.19 8.88 19.65
C SER A 29 -7.58 9.42 19.35
N LYS A 30 -7.79 9.97 18.14
CA LYS A 30 -9.05 10.56 17.70
C LYS A 30 -9.92 9.54 16.95
N THR A 31 -9.31 8.75 16.08
CA THR A 31 -9.99 7.89 15.11
C THR A 31 -10.31 6.49 15.63
N PHE A 32 -9.67 6.08 16.73
CA PHE A 32 -9.87 4.75 17.32
C PHE A 32 -10.00 4.76 18.85
N GLY A 33 -10.45 5.89 19.40
CA GLY A 33 -10.82 6.01 20.81
C GLY A 33 -9.65 5.84 21.77
N GLY A 34 -8.46 6.32 21.41
CA GLY A 34 -7.27 6.22 22.26
C GLY A 34 -6.56 4.88 22.22
N LYS A 35 -7.03 3.92 21.39
CA LYS A 35 -6.44 2.59 21.28
C LYS A 35 -5.34 2.57 20.24
N SER A 36 -4.44 1.58 20.35
CA SER A 36 -3.53 1.25 19.27
C SER A 36 -4.31 0.85 18.02
N LEU A 37 -3.84 1.26 16.84
CA LEU A 37 -4.44 0.90 15.55
C LEU A 37 -4.37 -0.61 15.26
N HIS A 38 -3.54 -1.35 15.99
CA HIS A 38 -3.43 -2.81 15.92
C HIS A 38 -4.16 -3.55 17.06
N GLU A 39 -4.93 -2.87 17.91
CA GLU A 39 -5.69 -3.50 18.99
C GLU A 39 -6.60 -4.60 18.44
N LEU A 40 -6.54 -5.82 19.01
CA LEU A 40 -7.24 -7.00 18.48
C LEU A 40 -8.52 -7.34 19.26
N SER A 41 -8.82 -6.66 20.37
CA SER A 41 -10.07 -6.84 21.13
C SER A 41 -11.31 -6.33 20.39
N CYS A 42 -11.14 -5.61 19.29
CA CYS A 42 -12.21 -5.17 18.39
C CYS A 42 -11.68 -5.07 16.95
N VAL A 43 -12.58 -4.93 15.97
CA VAL A 43 -12.17 -4.79 14.56
C VAL A 43 -11.47 -3.45 14.35
N ASN A 44 -10.15 -3.49 14.15
CA ASN A 44 -9.30 -2.33 14.00
C ASN A 44 -9.20 -1.84 12.55
N PRO A 45 -8.68 -0.61 12.31
CA PRO A 45 -8.62 -0.04 10.96
C PRO A 45 -7.88 -0.91 9.94
N TYR A 46 -6.77 -1.56 10.30
CA TYR A 46 -6.08 -2.47 9.41
C TYR A 46 -6.96 -3.64 8.97
N GLN A 47 -7.67 -4.28 9.91
CA GLN A 47 -8.60 -5.37 9.58
C GLN A 47 -9.71 -4.89 8.64
N LYS A 48 -10.25 -3.68 8.87
CA LYS A 48 -11.29 -3.10 8.01
C LYS A 48 -10.77 -2.84 6.59
N VAL A 49 -9.54 -2.33 6.45
CA VAL A 49 -8.91 -2.10 5.15
C VAL A 49 -8.68 -3.43 4.42
N ILE A 50 -8.11 -4.45 5.10
CA ILE A 50 -7.88 -5.78 4.51
C ILE A 50 -9.19 -6.35 3.97
N THR A 51 -10.26 -6.33 4.77
CA THR A 51 -11.57 -6.83 4.34
C THR A 51 -12.14 -6.05 3.16
N ALA A 52 -12.20 -4.71 3.28
CA ALA A 52 -12.83 -3.86 2.26
C ALA A 52 -12.11 -3.92 0.90
N ILE A 53 -10.77 -3.92 0.91
CA ILE A 53 -9.98 -4.02 -0.32
C ILE A 53 -10.11 -5.42 -0.93
N GLY A 54 -10.09 -6.46 -0.10
CA GLY A 54 -10.25 -7.85 -0.56
C GLY A 54 -11.54 -8.08 -1.34
N GLU A 55 -12.66 -7.51 -0.88
CA GLU A 55 -13.95 -7.62 -1.57
C GLU A 55 -13.93 -7.08 -3.02
N THR A 56 -13.04 -6.12 -3.32
CA THR A 56 -12.97 -5.50 -4.65
C THR A 56 -11.84 -6.04 -5.51
N ILE A 57 -10.68 -6.34 -4.91
CA ILE A 57 -9.49 -6.77 -5.65
C ILE A 57 -9.46 -8.28 -5.90
N ASP A 58 -9.96 -9.13 -5.00
CA ASP A 58 -9.94 -10.59 -5.20
C ASP A 58 -10.59 -11.01 -6.54
N PRO A 59 -11.75 -10.46 -6.95
CA PRO A 59 -12.33 -10.77 -8.26
C PRO A 59 -11.49 -10.34 -9.48
N MET A 60 -10.48 -9.50 -9.29
CA MET A 60 -9.61 -8.98 -10.36
C MET A 60 -8.29 -9.74 -10.48
N ARG A 61 -7.92 -10.54 -9.48
CA ARG A 61 -6.69 -11.32 -9.47
C ARG A 61 -6.72 -12.48 -10.46
N GLY A 62 -5.54 -12.89 -10.91
CA GLY A 62 -5.38 -14.09 -11.72
C GLY A 62 -5.74 -15.36 -10.94
N GLU A 63 -6.28 -16.37 -11.63
CA GLU A 63 -6.55 -17.67 -11.01
C GLU A 63 -5.25 -18.30 -10.50
N ASN A 64 -5.23 -18.70 -9.23
CA ASN A 64 -4.09 -19.35 -8.55
C ASN A 64 -2.85 -18.48 -8.30
N GLU A 65 -2.92 -17.15 -8.47
CA GLU A 65 -1.83 -16.26 -8.06
C GLU A 65 -1.89 -16.04 -6.55
N ASN A 66 -0.79 -16.25 -5.81
CA ASN A 66 -0.74 -15.96 -4.37
C ASN A 66 -0.53 -14.46 -4.11
N ILE A 67 -0.96 -13.97 -2.93
CA ILE A 67 -0.62 -12.65 -2.43
C ILE A 67 0.65 -12.74 -1.58
N HIS A 68 1.61 -11.88 -1.90
CA HIS A 68 2.77 -11.66 -1.04
C HIS A 68 2.38 -10.69 0.07
N ALA A 69 2.30 -11.18 1.32
CA ALA A 69 1.82 -10.41 2.46
C ALA A 69 2.92 -10.19 3.51
N PHE A 70 3.27 -8.93 3.75
CA PHE A 70 4.43 -8.53 4.57
C PHE A 70 4.06 -7.59 5.72
N GLY A 71 4.89 -7.61 6.76
CA GLY A 71 4.99 -6.56 7.75
C GLY A 71 6.34 -5.84 7.67
N PHE A 72 6.40 -4.57 8.06
CA PHE A 72 7.62 -3.76 8.08
C PHE A 72 7.63 -2.78 9.26
N GLY A 73 8.79 -2.21 9.59
CA GLY A 73 8.91 -1.16 10.61
C GLY A 73 8.80 -1.64 12.06
N ASP A 74 8.82 -2.95 12.29
CA ASP A 74 8.87 -3.51 13.65
C ASP A 74 10.27 -3.31 14.29
N ASN A 75 10.41 -3.73 15.55
CA ASN A 75 11.66 -3.55 16.27
C ASN A 75 12.79 -4.50 15.82
N GLU A 76 12.47 -5.58 15.09
CA GLU A 76 13.44 -6.57 14.63
C GLU A 76 14.03 -6.19 13.27
N VAL A 77 13.19 -5.95 12.27
CA VAL A 77 13.62 -5.61 10.89
C VAL A 77 13.78 -4.11 10.65
N LYS A 78 13.10 -3.27 11.45
CA LYS A 78 13.17 -1.81 11.37
C LYS A 78 12.89 -1.29 9.95
N ASP A 79 13.74 -0.39 9.48
CA ASP A 79 13.75 0.23 8.16
C ASP A 79 14.65 -0.50 7.15
N LYS A 80 15.05 -1.75 7.43
CA LYS A 80 16.02 -2.49 6.61
C LYS A 80 15.41 -3.59 5.77
N HIS A 81 14.45 -4.31 6.32
CA HIS A 81 13.83 -5.47 5.66
C HIS A 81 12.32 -5.50 5.92
N VAL A 82 11.64 -6.43 5.25
CA VAL A 82 10.27 -6.82 5.57
C VAL A 82 10.26 -8.24 6.12
N PHE A 83 9.19 -8.63 6.81
CA PHE A 83 8.96 -10.00 7.25
C PHE A 83 7.63 -10.53 6.71
N PRO A 84 7.52 -11.84 6.39
CA PRO A 84 6.26 -12.41 5.94
C PRO A 84 5.24 -12.48 7.10
N LEU A 85 3.98 -12.16 6.79
CA LEU A 85 2.87 -12.29 7.76
C LEU A 85 2.51 -13.75 8.04
N SER A 86 2.67 -14.61 7.03
CA SER A 86 2.39 -16.04 7.09
C SER A 86 3.59 -16.83 6.55
N PRO A 87 3.92 -18.00 7.13
CA PRO A 87 4.91 -18.91 6.54
C PRO A 87 4.42 -19.51 5.22
N GLU A 88 3.11 -19.69 5.09
CA GLU A 88 2.47 -20.21 3.88
C GLU A 88 1.96 -19.06 2.99
N PRO A 89 1.94 -19.21 1.66
CA PRO A 89 1.37 -18.22 0.76
C PRO A 89 -0.09 -17.91 1.08
N CYS A 90 -0.48 -16.64 1.01
CA CYS A 90 -1.87 -16.23 1.16
C CYS A 90 -2.57 -16.32 -0.19
N SER A 91 -3.63 -17.11 -0.31
CA SER A 91 -4.39 -17.23 -1.57
C SER A 91 -5.44 -16.13 -1.70
N SER A 92 -5.87 -15.54 -0.59
CA SER A 92 -6.94 -14.54 -0.52
C SER A 92 -6.65 -13.45 0.52
N PHE A 93 -7.40 -12.33 0.47
CA PHE A 93 -7.35 -11.34 1.55
C PHE A 93 -7.89 -11.89 2.88
N TYR A 94 -8.72 -12.93 2.85
CA TYR A 94 -9.13 -13.65 4.06
C TYR A 94 -7.94 -14.35 4.74
N ASP A 95 -7.02 -14.93 3.95
CA ASP A 95 -5.80 -15.53 4.48
C ASP A 95 -4.87 -14.47 5.09
N ILE A 96 -4.77 -13.29 4.44
CA ILE A 96 -4.04 -12.13 5.00
C ILE A 96 -4.65 -11.72 6.34
N LEU A 97 -5.97 -11.63 6.44
CA LEU A 97 -6.65 -11.27 7.69
C LEU A 97 -6.36 -12.30 8.80
N CYS A 98 -6.39 -13.60 8.48
CA CYS A 98 -6.04 -14.66 9.41
C CYS A 98 -4.56 -14.57 9.86
N ALA A 99 -3.66 -14.35 8.92
CA ALA A 99 -2.24 -14.19 9.17
C ALA A 99 -1.97 -12.96 10.05
N TYR A 100 -2.58 -11.82 9.73
CA TYR A 100 -2.53 -10.59 10.51
C TYR A 100 -2.98 -10.80 11.96
N ASN A 101 -4.16 -11.41 12.17
CA ASN A 101 -4.71 -11.66 13.50
C ASN A 101 -3.83 -12.58 14.37
N THR A 102 -3.03 -13.43 13.73
CA THR A 102 -2.10 -14.33 14.41
C THR A 102 -0.76 -13.63 14.66
N LYS A 103 -0.16 -13.06 13.62
CA LYS A 103 1.17 -12.44 13.64
C LYS A 103 1.21 -11.23 14.56
N THR A 104 0.20 -10.35 14.50
CA THR A 104 0.15 -9.09 15.26
C THR A 104 0.32 -9.26 16.76
N LYS A 105 -0.13 -10.40 17.33
CA LYS A 105 0.01 -10.70 18.76
C LYS A 105 1.46 -10.83 19.23
N HIS A 106 2.39 -11.03 18.31
CA HIS A 106 3.79 -11.34 18.59
C HIS A 106 4.77 -10.30 18.05
N VAL A 107 4.30 -9.36 17.21
CA VAL A 107 5.15 -8.30 16.66
C VAL A 107 5.36 -7.22 17.72
N LYS A 108 6.62 -6.79 17.88
CA LYS A 108 6.98 -5.65 18.74
C LYS A 108 7.18 -4.43 17.87
N PHE A 109 6.38 -3.39 18.07
CA PHE A 109 6.50 -2.19 17.24
C PHE A 109 7.86 -1.53 17.36
N GLY A 110 8.32 -0.94 16.26
CA GLY A 110 9.64 -0.33 16.17
C GLY A 110 9.65 0.91 15.29
N GLY A 111 10.69 1.03 14.48
CA GLY A 111 10.91 2.15 13.58
C GLY A 111 12.39 2.22 13.15
N PRO A 112 12.76 3.19 12.30
CA PRO A 112 11.93 4.28 11.76
C PRO A 112 10.88 3.81 10.74
N THR A 113 9.93 4.67 10.39
CA THR A 113 8.94 4.41 9.33
C THR A 113 9.55 4.75 7.97
N SER A 114 9.70 3.72 7.14
CA SER A 114 10.27 3.82 5.79
C SER A 114 9.54 2.87 4.85
N PHE A 115 9.18 3.34 3.66
CA PHE A 115 8.62 2.48 2.62
C PHE A 115 9.70 1.82 1.76
N VAL A 116 10.97 2.20 1.92
CA VAL A 116 12.08 1.64 1.14
C VAL A 116 12.12 0.11 1.21
N PRO A 117 12.03 -0.55 2.38
CA PRO A 117 12.13 -2.01 2.45
C PRO A 117 11.02 -2.72 1.68
N VAL A 118 9.77 -2.26 1.86
CA VAL A 118 8.62 -2.89 1.21
C VAL A 118 8.63 -2.66 -0.28
N ILE A 119 8.97 -1.46 -0.75
CA ILE A 119 8.98 -1.22 -2.19
C ILE A 119 10.16 -1.93 -2.85
N THR A 120 11.31 -2.02 -2.17
CA THR A 120 12.46 -2.83 -2.64
C THR A 120 12.08 -4.29 -2.82
N GLU A 121 11.38 -4.86 -1.83
CA GLU A 121 10.90 -6.24 -1.91
C GLU A 121 9.86 -6.43 -3.03
N ALA A 122 8.97 -5.45 -3.24
CA ALA A 122 8.01 -5.49 -4.32
C ALA A 122 8.68 -5.57 -5.70
N ILE A 123 9.80 -4.88 -5.90
CA ILE A 123 10.53 -4.94 -7.18
C ILE A 123 11.25 -6.25 -7.37
N ARG A 124 11.78 -6.84 -6.28
CA ARG A 124 12.35 -8.18 -6.34
C ARG A 124 11.30 -9.14 -6.90
N ILE A 125 10.06 -9.07 -6.39
CA ILE A 125 8.93 -9.88 -6.87
C ILE A 125 8.54 -9.54 -8.31
N VAL A 126 8.44 -8.26 -8.67
CA VAL A 126 8.13 -7.83 -10.06
C VAL A 126 9.19 -8.34 -11.05
N LYS A 127 10.48 -8.28 -10.70
CA LYS A 127 11.58 -8.80 -11.52
C LYS A 127 11.54 -10.31 -11.66
N GLU A 128 11.23 -11.02 -10.58
CA GLU A 128 11.18 -12.49 -10.57
C GLU A 128 10.00 -13.03 -11.37
N THR A 129 8.85 -12.37 -11.27
CA THR A 129 7.61 -12.80 -11.93
C THR A 129 7.50 -12.29 -13.37
N GLY A 130 8.10 -11.13 -13.68
CA GLY A 130 7.91 -10.44 -14.96
C GLY A 130 6.48 -9.93 -15.18
N LYS A 131 5.67 -9.82 -14.12
CA LYS A 131 4.25 -9.45 -14.22
C LYS A 131 3.97 -8.08 -13.58
N TYR A 132 2.86 -7.46 -13.98
CA TYR A 132 2.33 -6.28 -13.31
C TYR A 132 1.85 -6.59 -11.89
N HIS A 133 2.24 -5.75 -10.93
CA HIS A 133 1.83 -5.84 -9.54
C HIS A 133 1.23 -4.52 -9.03
N ILE A 134 0.29 -4.64 -8.10
CA ILE A 134 -0.17 -3.55 -7.24
C ILE A 134 0.39 -3.81 -5.85
N LEU A 135 1.24 -2.92 -5.36
CA LEU A 135 1.68 -2.88 -3.97
C LEU A 135 0.70 -2.03 -3.16
N ILE A 136 0.04 -2.65 -2.19
CA ILE A 136 -0.87 -1.97 -1.27
C ILE A 136 -0.21 -1.90 0.11
N ILE A 137 0.06 -0.69 0.57
CA ILE A 137 0.64 -0.42 1.89
C ILE A 137 -0.45 0.15 2.77
N VAL A 138 -0.68 -0.44 3.94
CA VAL A 138 -1.50 0.17 4.99
C VAL A 138 -0.55 0.72 6.04
N ALA A 139 -0.63 2.03 6.29
CA ALA A 139 0.28 2.75 7.18
C ALA A 139 -0.45 3.86 7.94
N ASP A 140 0.15 4.35 9.03
CA ASP A 140 -0.52 5.29 9.91
C ASP A 140 -0.28 6.78 9.64
N GLY A 141 0.49 7.09 8.60
CA GLY A 141 0.73 8.47 8.14
C GLY A 141 2.08 9.04 8.55
N GLU A 142 2.73 8.50 9.59
CA GLU A 142 3.97 9.03 10.12
C GLU A 142 5.19 8.41 9.43
N VAL A 143 5.59 8.96 8.27
CA VAL A 143 6.81 8.53 7.56
C VAL A 143 8.01 9.36 8.00
N THR A 144 8.97 8.74 8.68
CA THR A 144 10.17 9.44 9.16
C THR A 144 11.29 9.49 8.11
N GLU A 145 11.38 8.48 7.23
CA GLU A 145 12.39 8.40 6.16
C GLU A 145 11.83 8.94 4.83
N GLU A 146 11.36 10.20 4.86
CA GLU A 146 10.62 10.83 3.75
C GLU A 146 11.42 10.84 2.43
N ARG A 147 12.66 11.34 2.47
CA ARG A 147 13.50 11.50 1.27
C ARG A 147 13.81 10.16 0.62
N ASN A 148 14.19 9.17 1.42
CA ASN A 148 14.56 7.86 0.92
C ASN A 148 13.34 7.12 0.37
N SER A 149 12.18 7.25 1.03
CA SER A 149 10.91 6.69 0.56
C SER A 149 10.47 7.34 -0.76
N LEU A 150 10.57 8.66 -0.89
CA LEU A 150 10.26 9.37 -2.13
C LEU A 150 11.23 9.00 -3.26
N GLN A 151 12.53 8.91 -2.97
CA GLN A 151 13.51 8.48 -3.97
C GLN A 151 13.21 7.06 -4.47
N ALA A 152 12.86 6.14 -3.57
CA ALA A 152 12.36 4.83 -3.93
C ALA A 152 11.18 4.93 -4.89
N ILE A 153 10.11 5.64 -4.52
CA ILE A 153 8.91 5.81 -5.39
C ILE A 153 9.29 6.28 -6.80
N ILE A 154 10.21 7.24 -6.92
CA ILE A 154 10.70 7.76 -8.20
C ILE A 154 11.44 6.69 -9.01
N GLU A 155 12.43 6.04 -8.41
CA GLU A 155 13.22 4.97 -9.06
C GLU A 155 12.32 3.81 -9.52
N PHE A 156 11.17 3.64 -8.86
CA PHE A 156 10.29 2.51 -9.11
C PHE A 156 9.24 2.73 -10.19
N SER A 157 9.14 3.96 -10.70
CA SER A 157 8.38 4.27 -11.92
C SER A 157 8.97 3.62 -13.19
N ASP A 158 10.13 2.96 -13.10
CA ASP A 158 10.72 2.13 -14.16
C ASP A 158 10.20 0.69 -14.23
N TYR A 159 9.42 0.24 -13.23
CA TYR A 159 8.94 -1.14 -13.14
C TYR A 159 7.43 -1.25 -13.37
N ALA A 160 6.96 -2.47 -13.64
CA ALA A 160 5.53 -2.78 -13.78
C ALA A 160 4.85 -2.85 -12.40
N LEU A 161 4.89 -1.74 -11.66
CA LEU A 161 4.44 -1.63 -10.28
C LEU A 161 3.60 -0.35 -10.08
N SER A 162 2.38 -0.52 -9.60
CA SER A 162 1.57 0.54 -9.01
C SER A 162 1.67 0.48 -7.49
N ILE A 163 1.76 1.64 -6.83
CA ILE A 163 1.82 1.74 -5.36
C ILE A 163 0.55 2.43 -4.87
N VAL A 164 -0.14 1.82 -3.92
CA VAL A 164 -1.32 2.39 -3.26
C VAL A 164 -1.05 2.42 -1.77
N VAL A 165 -1.09 3.60 -1.16
CA VAL A 165 -0.95 3.77 0.29
C VAL A 165 -2.31 4.12 0.88
N ILE A 166 -2.80 3.26 1.78
CA ILE A 166 -4.04 3.47 2.52
C ILE A 166 -3.68 3.89 3.94
N GLY A 167 -3.90 5.18 4.22
CA GLY A 167 -3.68 5.80 5.51
C GLY A 167 -4.77 5.47 6.52
N VAL A 168 -4.40 4.92 7.69
CA VAL A 168 -5.29 4.66 8.83
C VAL A 168 -4.82 5.41 10.09
N GLY A 169 -5.71 5.83 10.97
CA GLY A 169 -5.35 6.62 12.15
C GLY A 169 -5.53 8.13 11.98
N ASP A 170 -4.88 8.90 12.85
CA ASP A 170 -5.05 10.34 12.96
C ASP A 170 -4.18 11.14 11.97
N GLY A 171 -3.17 10.52 11.36
CA GLY A 171 -2.23 11.13 10.43
C GLY A 171 -0.92 11.58 11.09
N PRO A 172 -0.20 12.58 10.54
CA PRO A 172 -0.57 13.48 9.43
C PRO A 172 -0.66 12.80 8.06
N TRP A 173 -1.33 13.45 7.10
CA TRP A 173 -1.59 12.91 5.75
C TRP A 173 -1.04 13.78 4.62
N GLU A 174 -0.57 14.98 4.97
CA GLU A 174 -0.11 16.02 4.04
C GLU A 174 1.03 15.51 3.16
N LEU A 175 2.01 14.83 3.75
CA LEU A 175 3.16 14.27 3.01
C LEU A 175 2.73 13.25 1.95
N MET A 176 1.81 12.34 2.29
CA MET A 176 1.34 11.34 1.34
C MET A 176 0.57 11.99 0.19
N LYS A 177 -0.22 13.02 0.50
CA LYS A 177 -0.93 13.81 -0.52
C LYS A 177 0.04 14.58 -1.41
N GLU A 178 1.10 15.14 -0.83
CA GLU A 178 2.13 15.80 -1.62
C GLU A 178 2.77 14.85 -2.62
N TRP A 179 3.04 13.59 -2.24
CA TRP A 179 3.59 12.56 -3.14
C TRP A 179 2.62 12.11 -4.24
N ASP A 180 1.34 12.03 -3.92
CA ASP A 180 0.22 11.80 -4.86
C ASP A 180 0.18 12.91 -5.92
N ASP A 181 0.18 14.17 -5.50
CA ASP A 181 0.03 15.34 -6.37
C ASP A 181 1.30 15.65 -7.22
N LEU A 182 2.39 14.88 -7.09
CA LEU A 182 3.69 15.17 -7.74
C LEU A 182 3.66 15.14 -9.28
N GLU A 183 2.62 14.61 -9.92
CA GLU A 183 2.44 14.71 -11.39
C GLU A 183 2.34 16.18 -11.86
N ASN A 184 1.84 17.09 -11.01
CA ASN A 184 1.55 18.48 -11.38
C ASN A 184 2.72 19.47 -11.21
N PHE A 185 3.90 19.03 -10.74
CA PHE A 185 5.02 19.92 -10.47
C PHE A 185 5.95 20.14 -11.67
N ASN A 186 5.41 20.68 -12.76
CA ASN A 186 6.20 21.22 -13.87
C ASN A 186 7.02 22.48 -13.50
N ASN A 187 6.93 22.99 -12.27
CA ASN A 187 7.69 24.17 -11.87
C ASN A 187 7.99 24.17 -10.37
N LYS A 188 9.29 24.19 -10.08
CA LYS A 188 9.98 24.37 -8.79
C LYS A 188 10.32 23.08 -8.06
N VAL A 189 11.64 22.81 -8.04
CA VAL A 189 12.35 22.06 -7.01
C VAL A 189 12.13 20.55 -7.19
N ALA A 190 12.88 19.90 -8.08
CA ALA A 190 14.05 19.15 -7.61
C ALA A 190 14.02 19.02 -6.09
N VAL A 191 13.32 18.02 -5.55
CA VAL A 191 13.42 17.66 -4.13
C VAL A 191 14.87 17.25 -3.90
N LYS A 192 15.74 18.25 -3.70
CA LYS A 192 17.20 18.19 -3.67
C LYS A 192 17.81 17.24 -4.72
N GLY A 193 17.58 17.48 -6.01
CA GLY A 193 18.28 16.77 -7.10
C GLY A 193 17.78 15.37 -7.47
N LEU A 194 16.54 15.00 -7.12
CA LEU A 194 15.89 13.79 -7.62
C LEU A 194 15.29 14.01 -9.03
N SER A 195 15.28 12.97 -9.86
CA SER A 195 14.70 12.98 -11.21
C SER A 195 13.16 12.97 -11.17
N ALA A 196 12.52 13.30 -12.30
CA ALA A 196 11.08 13.13 -12.45
C ALA A 196 10.70 11.64 -12.51
N ARG A 197 9.49 11.30 -12.06
CA ARG A 197 8.88 9.97 -12.26
C ARG A 197 8.59 9.77 -13.76
N ARG A 198 8.63 8.52 -14.23
CA ARG A 198 8.25 8.22 -15.63
C ARG A 198 6.76 8.32 -15.91
N PHE A 199 5.95 8.04 -14.90
CA PHE A 199 4.50 8.20 -14.86
C PHE A 199 4.08 8.34 -13.39
N ASP A 200 2.83 8.75 -13.13
CA ASP A 200 2.31 8.69 -11.77
C ASP A 200 2.09 7.23 -11.35
N ASN A 201 2.94 6.70 -10.48
CA ASN A 201 2.87 5.32 -10.00
C ASN A 201 2.39 5.20 -8.55
N PHE A 202 1.91 6.28 -7.95
CA PHE A 202 1.63 6.35 -6.51
C PHE A 202 0.26 6.97 -6.24
N GLN A 203 -0.63 6.21 -5.61
CA GLN A 203 -1.92 6.68 -5.11
C GLN A 203 -1.91 6.73 -3.58
N SER A 204 -2.39 7.82 -2.96
CA SER A 204 -2.69 7.87 -1.53
C SER A 204 -4.19 7.96 -1.22
N VAL A 205 -4.66 7.24 -0.19
CA VAL A 205 -6.05 7.28 0.27
C VAL A 205 -6.11 7.41 1.79
N ASN A 206 -6.90 8.36 2.28
CA ASN A 206 -7.20 8.48 3.70
C ASN A 206 -8.47 7.69 4.07
N TYR A 207 -8.30 6.57 4.77
CA TYR A 207 -9.40 5.68 5.17
C TYR A 207 -10.47 6.38 6.01
N HIS A 208 -10.07 7.19 6.99
CA HIS A 208 -11.00 7.84 7.91
C HIS A 208 -11.80 8.95 7.24
N LYS A 209 -11.20 9.67 6.29
CA LYS A 209 -11.91 10.66 5.47
C LYS A 209 -13.00 9.99 4.62
N ILE A 210 -12.66 8.93 3.89
CA ILE A 210 -13.60 8.21 3.02
C ILE A 210 -14.75 7.61 3.84
N THR A 211 -14.44 6.97 4.97
CA THR A 211 -15.44 6.29 5.80
C THR A 211 -16.37 7.24 6.54
N HIS A 212 -15.95 8.49 6.76
CA HIS A 212 -16.81 9.53 7.33
C HIS A 212 -17.79 10.10 6.30
N GLU A 213 -17.40 10.18 5.03
CA GLU A 213 -18.17 10.85 3.97
C GLU A 213 -19.11 9.89 3.22
N ALA A 214 -18.85 8.58 3.24
CA ALA A 214 -19.56 7.60 2.40
C ALA A 214 -20.57 6.73 3.15
N ASN A 215 -21.75 6.53 2.54
CA ASN A 215 -22.75 5.57 3.03
C ASN A 215 -22.31 4.10 2.87
N ASN A 216 -21.61 3.79 1.77
CA ASN A 216 -21.01 2.48 1.53
C ASN A 216 -19.49 2.63 1.52
N THR A 217 -18.89 2.40 2.68
CA THR A 217 -17.47 2.64 2.93
C THR A 217 -16.56 1.67 2.19
N VAL A 218 -16.99 0.42 1.98
CA VAL A 218 -16.22 -0.59 1.23
C VAL A 218 -16.05 -0.17 -0.22
N VAL A 219 -17.16 0.15 -0.88
CA VAL A 219 -17.14 0.56 -2.29
C VAL A 219 -16.38 1.89 -2.45
N ALA A 220 -16.61 2.85 -1.55
CA ALA A 220 -15.93 4.14 -1.62
C ALA A 220 -14.41 4.01 -1.42
N LEU A 221 -13.97 3.19 -0.46
CA LEU A 221 -12.54 2.95 -0.22
C LEU A 221 -11.89 2.29 -1.42
N ALA A 222 -12.53 1.26 -1.98
CA ALA A 222 -11.97 0.55 -3.12
C ALA A 222 -11.92 1.41 -4.38
N LEU A 223 -12.94 2.23 -4.62
CA LEU A 223 -12.92 3.21 -5.72
C LEU A 223 -11.77 4.21 -5.55
N ALA A 224 -11.60 4.78 -4.35
CA ALA A 224 -10.50 5.70 -4.08
C ALA A 224 -9.13 5.03 -4.21
N ALA A 225 -8.97 3.80 -3.73
CA ALA A 225 -7.70 3.06 -3.80
C ALA A 225 -7.31 2.64 -5.21
N LEU A 226 -8.29 2.52 -6.12
CA LEU A 226 -8.08 1.96 -7.44
C LEU A 226 -8.33 2.96 -8.58
N MET A 227 -8.56 4.24 -8.27
CA MET A 227 -8.98 5.23 -9.27
C MET A 227 -7.92 5.50 -10.35
N GLU A 228 -6.63 5.49 -9.99
CA GLU A 228 -5.53 5.72 -10.93
C GLU A 228 -4.99 4.43 -11.58
N ILE A 229 -5.28 3.27 -10.99
CA ILE A 229 -4.79 1.96 -11.47
C ILE A 229 -5.04 1.70 -12.97
N PRO A 230 -6.19 2.05 -13.57
CA PRO A 230 -6.40 1.88 -15.00
C PRO A 230 -5.40 2.65 -15.87
N ASP A 231 -5.15 3.92 -15.55
CA ASP A 231 -4.23 4.78 -16.32
C ASP A 231 -2.78 4.35 -16.11
N GLN A 232 -2.43 3.98 -14.88
CA GLN A 232 -1.13 3.40 -14.52
C GLN A 232 -0.86 2.09 -15.28
N TYR A 233 -1.82 1.17 -15.25
CA TYR A 233 -1.72 -0.11 -15.95
C TYR A 233 -1.57 0.08 -17.46
N LYS A 234 -2.33 1.01 -18.05
CA LYS A 234 -2.21 1.35 -19.47
C LYS A 234 -0.80 1.83 -19.81
N PHE A 235 -0.25 2.77 -19.05
CA PHE A 235 1.11 3.26 -19.27
C PHE A 235 2.14 2.12 -19.17
N ILE A 236 2.04 1.29 -18.12
CA ILE A 236 2.93 0.13 -17.89
C ILE A 236 2.84 -0.85 -19.05
N LYS A 237 1.63 -1.17 -19.52
CA LYS A 237 1.41 -2.09 -20.64
C LYS A 237 2.01 -1.56 -21.94
N GLU A 238 1.97 -0.25 -22.18
CA GLU A 238 2.45 0.39 -23.42
C GLU A 238 3.96 0.72 -23.41
N ASN A 239 4.57 0.91 -22.23
CA ASN A 239 5.93 1.48 -22.13
C ASN A 239 6.93 0.60 -21.35
N ILE A 240 6.46 -0.35 -20.53
CA ILE A 240 7.31 -1.15 -19.64
C ILE A 240 7.24 -2.62 -20.01
N LEU A 241 6.03 -3.21 -20.03
CA LEU A 241 5.86 -4.64 -20.31
C LEU A 241 6.13 -5.02 -21.77
N VAL A 242 6.14 -4.05 -22.70
CA VAL A 242 6.48 -4.29 -24.11
C VAL A 242 7.97 -4.59 -24.33
N ASN A 243 8.80 -4.32 -23.31
CA ASN A 243 10.26 -4.47 -23.36
C ASN A 243 10.77 -5.70 -22.58
N ILE A 244 9.87 -6.60 -22.15
CA ILE A 244 10.17 -7.86 -21.44
C ILE A 244 9.88 -9.03 -22.39
#